data_AF-A0A6J4IRC5-F1
#
_entry.id   AF-A0A6J4IRC5-F1
#
_cell.length_a   1.000
_cell.length_b   1.000
_cell.length_c   1.000
_cell.angle_alpha   90.00
_cell.angle_beta   90.00
_cell.angle_gamma   90.00
#
_symmetry.space_group_name_H-M   'P 1'
#
loop_
_entity.id
_entity.type
_entity.pdbx_description
1 polymer ?
#
loop_
_entity_poly.entity_id
_entity_poly.type
_entity_poly.pdbx_seq_one_letter_code
_entity_poly.pdbx_strand_id
1 'polypeptide(L)'
;MFRVLGYTNDMLNIIRIATVFIGKPGGLTASECMAAGTPMIIVTPIPGQEERNADYLLEAGAAVRSNDLDTIAYKLGQLLDEPPRIARLRTQARQLGRSNAANEIAATTLADQSSPTSYDWRSQQSDIGKRFQLRTTLPSFPWSSASDVHNLYDDERGIFLHQVTTAELRLLRSVLKPSEARTRTFTLNAARVEHLRQLGVGSALCQRLADHIARHGPSRLRYSATPSDQAADVGDD
;
A
#
# COMPACT_ATOMS: atom_id res chain seq x y z
N MET A 1 22.45 -30.75 1.93
CA MET A 1 21.87 -30.72 0.57
C MET A 1 20.97 -29.50 0.48
N PHE A 2 21.11 -28.69 -0.57
CA PHE A 2 20.21 -27.55 -0.83
C PHE A 2 19.32 -27.86 -2.03
N ARG A 3 18.08 -27.38 -1.99
CA ARG A 3 17.14 -27.47 -3.11
C ARG A 3 16.71 -26.07 -3.49
N VAL A 4 17.02 -25.68 -4.72
CA VAL A 4 16.58 -24.40 -5.29
C VAL A 4 15.29 -24.66 -6.06
N LEU A 5 14.26 -23.87 -5.76
CA LEU A 5 12.98 -23.90 -6.45
C LEU A 5 12.77 -22.55 -7.15
N GLY A 6 12.18 -22.58 -8.34
CA GLY A 6 11.63 -21.38 -8.96
C GLY A 6 10.26 -21.05 -8.36
N TYR A 7 9.37 -20.51 -9.20
CA TYR A 7 7.97 -20.38 -8.82
C TYR A 7 7.36 -21.74 -8.47
N THR A 8 6.54 -21.78 -7.42
CA THR A 8 5.85 -22.99 -6.96
C THR A 8 4.43 -22.68 -6.54
N ASN A 9 3.51 -23.58 -6.87
CA ASN A 9 2.14 -23.57 -6.38
C ASN A 9 2.00 -24.29 -5.03
N ASP A 10 3.07 -24.93 -4.55
CA ASP A 10 3.05 -25.79 -3.37
C ASP A 10 3.69 -25.14 -2.12
N MET A 11 3.71 -23.80 -2.09
CA MET A 11 4.38 -23.04 -1.02
C MET A 11 3.83 -23.38 0.36
N LEU A 12 2.51 -23.57 0.49
CA LEU A 12 1.90 -23.87 1.78
C LEU A 12 2.38 -25.21 2.36
N ASN A 13 2.52 -26.25 1.54
CA ASN A 13 3.03 -27.54 2.02
C ASN A 13 4.50 -27.44 2.41
N ILE A 14 5.30 -26.66 1.67
CA ILE A 14 6.70 -26.37 2.01
C ILE A 14 6.79 -25.66 3.37
N ILE A 15 5.96 -24.63 3.60
CA ILE A 15 5.91 -23.90 4.87
C ILE A 15 5.50 -24.84 6.01
N ARG A 16 4.52 -25.72 5.80
CA ARG A 16 4.01 -26.66 6.82
C ARG A 16 5.05 -27.65 7.32
N ILE A 17 5.91 -28.15 6.41
CA ILE A 17 6.98 -29.09 6.78
C ILE A 17 8.25 -28.40 7.26
N ALA A 18 8.36 -27.07 7.08
CA ALA A 18 9.53 -26.32 7.50
C ALA A 18 9.60 -26.17 9.03
N THR A 19 10.82 -26.26 9.56
CA THR A 19 11.12 -25.94 10.96
C THR A 19 10.97 -24.44 11.23
N VAL A 20 11.48 -23.63 10.31
CA VAL A 20 11.49 -22.16 10.34
C VAL A 20 11.42 -21.62 8.92
N PHE A 21 10.74 -20.49 8.74
CA PHE A 21 10.71 -19.74 7.48
C PHE A 21 11.67 -18.55 7.57
N ILE A 22 12.45 -18.26 6.52
CA ILE A 22 13.36 -17.11 6.49
C ILE A 22 12.95 -16.20 5.33
N GLY A 23 12.59 -14.95 5.62
CA GLY A 23 12.11 -14.05 4.58
C GLY A 23 11.51 -12.73 5.10
N LYS A 24 10.94 -11.97 4.17
CA LYS A 24 10.22 -10.73 4.49
C LYS A 24 8.86 -11.05 5.13
N PRO A 25 8.36 -10.20 6.05
CA PRO A 25 7.09 -10.42 6.74
C PRO A 25 5.92 -9.81 5.94
N GLY A 26 5.82 -10.17 4.66
CA GLY A 26 4.68 -9.78 3.82
C GLY A 26 3.36 -10.28 4.43
N GLY A 27 2.29 -9.49 4.38
CA GLY A 27 1.06 -9.78 5.14
C GLY A 27 0.47 -11.16 4.88
N LEU A 28 0.47 -11.62 3.62
CA LEU A 28 0.01 -12.96 3.25
C LEU A 28 0.97 -14.04 3.75
N THR A 29 2.27 -13.93 3.44
CA THR A 29 3.28 -14.93 3.84
C THR A 29 3.38 -15.07 5.37
N ALA A 30 3.32 -13.95 6.11
CA ALA A 30 3.27 -13.97 7.55
C ALA A 30 2.03 -14.72 8.06
N SER A 31 0.86 -14.42 7.50
CA SER A 31 -0.39 -15.10 7.85
C SER A 31 -0.35 -16.60 7.54
N GLU A 32 0.21 -16.99 6.40
CA GLU A 32 0.42 -18.40 6.02
C GLU A 32 1.37 -19.12 6.99
N CYS A 33 2.48 -18.49 7.36
CA CYS A 33 3.42 -19.02 8.35
C CYS A 33 2.74 -19.22 9.71
N MET A 34 1.99 -18.23 10.19
CA MET A 34 1.27 -18.33 11.46
C MET A 34 0.18 -19.41 11.41
N ALA A 35 -0.61 -19.45 10.33
CA ALA A 35 -1.63 -20.48 10.13
C ALA A 35 -1.03 -21.90 10.03
N ALA A 36 0.17 -22.04 9.49
CA ALA A 36 0.92 -23.31 9.47
C ALA A 36 1.61 -23.63 10.81
N GLY A 37 1.72 -22.66 11.72
CA GLY A 37 2.48 -22.80 12.97
C GLY A 37 3.99 -22.80 12.77
N THR A 38 4.46 -22.18 11.68
CA THR A 38 5.87 -22.11 11.31
C THR A 38 6.42 -20.72 11.68
N PRO A 39 7.39 -20.64 12.61
CA PRO A 39 7.96 -19.38 13.03
C PRO A 39 8.85 -18.78 11.95
N MET A 40 9.07 -17.47 12.03
CA MET A 40 9.83 -16.72 11.03
C MET A 40 11.15 -16.19 11.56
N ILE A 41 12.22 -16.26 10.75
CA ILE A 41 13.37 -15.37 10.84
C ILE A 41 13.15 -14.24 9.83
N ILE A 42 12.86 -13.05 10.34
CA ILE A 42 12.49 -11.89 9.54
C ILE A 42 13.76 -11.21 9.04
N VAL A 43 13.81 -10.98 7.73
CA VAL A 43 14.92 -10.29 7.06
C VAL A 43 14.39 -9.09 6.29
N THR A 44 15.07 -7.95 6.46
CA THR A 44 14.87 -6.73 5.65
C THR A 44 13.38 -6.36 5.44
N PRO A 45 12.60 -6.13 6.50
CA PRO A 45 11.21 -5.68 6.36
C PRO A 45 11.17 -4.33 5.64
N ILE A 46 10.22 -4.17 4.72
CA ILE A 46 10.01 -2.92 3.99
C ILE A 46 9.38 -1.88 4.94
N PRO A 47 9.85 -0.60 4.92
CA PRO A 47 9.30 0.44 5.77
C PRO A 47 7.78 0.56 5.69
N GLY A 48 7.13 0.69 6.84
CA GLY A 48 5.67 0.81 6.93
C GLY A 48 4.97 -0.49 7.33
N GLN A 49 4.24 -1.13 6.41
CA GLN A 49 3.37 -2.25 6.78
C GLN A 49 4.15 -3.50 7.18
N GLU A 50 5.26 -3.81 6.49
CA GLU A 50 6.07 -4.99 6.85
C GLU A 50 6.82 -4.80 8.17
N GLU A 51 7.26 -3.59 8.51
CA GLU A 51 7.81 -3.31 9.84
C GLU A 51 6.79 -3.56 10.94
N ARG A 52 5.54 -3.09 10.77
CA ARG A 52 4.47 -3.36 11.74
C ARG A 52 4.16 -4.85 11.88
N ASN A 53 4.16 -5.58 10.76
CA ASN A 53 4.02 -7.04 10.80
C ASN A 53 5.18 -7.67 11.56
N ALA A 54 6.42 -7.21 11.33
CA ALA A 54 7.58 -7.71 12.03
C ALA A 54 7.47 -7.48 13.53
N ASP A 55 7.17 -6.25 13.95
CA ASP A 55 7.05 -5.87 15.35
C ASP A 55 5.97 -6.69 16.04
N TYR A 56 4.80 -6.85 15.42
CA TYR A 56 3.72 -7.68 15.94
C TYR A 56 4.14 -9.15 16.17
N LEU A 57 4.83 -9.75 15.19
CA LEU A 57 5.29 -11.14 15.29
C LEU A 57 6.42 -11.31 16.32
N LEU A 58 7.28 -10.31 16.48
CA LEU A 58 8.37 -10.31 17.46
C LEU A 58 7.83 -10.15 18.89
N GLU A 59 6.90 -9.23 19.10
CA GLU A 59 6.24 -8.99 20.39
C GLU A 59 5.47 -10.22 20.87
N ALA A 60 4.78 -10.90 19.96
CA ALA A 60 4.08 -12.14 20.26
C ALA A 60 5.01 -13.36 20.44
N GLY A 61 6.32 -13.21 20.20
CA GLY A 61 7.28 -14.30 20.31
C GLY A 61 7.06 -15.40 19.26
N ALA A 62 6.53 -15.05 18.08
CA ALA A 62 6.36 -15.97 16.95
C ALA A 62 7.48 -15.87 15.90
N ALA A 63 8.35 -14.87 16.02
CA ALA A 63 9.44 -14.62 15.09
C ALA A 63 10.74 -14.17 15.80
N VAL A 64 11.84 -14.19 15.04
CA VAL A 64 13.13 -13.61 15.41
C VAL A 64 13.57 -12.69 14.28
N ARG A 65 14.15 -11.52 14.59
CA ARG A 65 14.62 -10.57 13.58
C ARG A 65 16.10 -10.76 13.27
N SER A 66 16.47 -10.70 12.00
CA SER A 66 17.85 -10.54 11.55
C SER A 66 18.00 -9.18 10.88
N ASN A 67 18.85 -8.32 11.45
CA ASN A 67 19.07 -6.96 10.93
C ASN A 67 20.04 -6.95 9.74
N ASP A 68 20.86 -8.00 9.64
CA ASP A 68 21.86 -8.18 8.60
C ASP A 68 21.75 -9.59 8.02
N LEU A 69 21.96 -9.73 6.71
CA LEU A 69 21.98 -11.01 6.01
C LEU A 69 23.12 -11.89 6.52
N ASP A 70 24.26 -11.30 6.87
CA ASP A 70 25.43 -12.03 7.36
C ASP A 70 25.17 -12.69 8.73
N THR A 71 24.22 -12.14 9.50
CA THR A 71 23.87 -12.66 10.83
C THR A 71 22.81 -13.77 10.82
N ILE A 72 22.19 -14.05 9.67
CA ILE A 72 21.11 -15.05 9.57
C ILE A 72 21.63 -16.43 9.94
N ALA A 73 22.77 -16.85 9.38
CA ALA A 73 23.33 -18.18 9.61
C ALA A 73 23.62 -18.42 11.10
N TYR A 74 24.18 -17.41 11.77
CA TYR A 74 24.46 -17.46 13.21
C TYR A 74 23.17 -17.59 14.03
N LYS A 75 22.15 -16.76 13.76
CA LYS A 75 20.87 -16.80 14.47
C LYS A 75 20.11 -18.10 14.21
N LEU A 76 20.17 -18.61 12.99
CA LEU A 76 19.60 -19.89 12.63
C LEU A 76 20.30 -21.03 13.39
N GLY A 77 21.64 -21.03 13.45
CA GLY A 77 22.41 -21.99 14.23
C GLY A 77 21.98 -22.00 15.70
N GLN A 78 21.99 -20.85 16.35
CA GLN A 78 21.52 -20.73 17.75
C GLN A 78 20.10 -21.25 17.95
N LEU A 79 19.20 -20.98 16.99
CA LEU A 79 17.82 -21.42 17.09
C LEU A 79 17.69 -22.94 16.93
N LEU A 80 18.45 -23.55 16.02
CA LEU A 80 18.48 -24.99 15.81
C LEU A 80 19.12 -25.74 16.99
N ASP A 81 20.09 -25.13 17.67
CA ASP A 81 20.73 -25.66 18.87
C ASP A 81 19.83 -25.54 20.12
N GLU A 82 18.71 -24.80 20.05
CA GLU A 82 17.73 -24.65 21.11
C GLU A 82 16.32 -25.18 20.71
N PRO A 83 16.11 -26.51 20.56
CA PRO A 83 14.80 -27.08 20.22
C PRO A 83 13.62 -26.60 21.10
N PRO A 84 13.78 -26.40 22.42
CA PRO A 84 12.71 -25.85 23.26
C PRO A 84 12.29 -24.44 22.84
N ARG A 85 13.22 -23.62 22.33
CA ARG A 85 12.92 -22.27 21.83
C ARG A 85 12.12 -22.33 20.55
N ILE A 86 12.47 -23.21 19.60
CA ILE A 86 11.67 -23.45 18.39
C ILE A 86 10.25 -23.89 18.77
N ALA A 87 10.10 -24.81 19.73
CA ALA A 87 8.79 -25.28 20.15
C ALA A 87 7.91 -24.14 20.72
N ARG A 88 8.51 -23.22 21.48
CA ARG A 88 7.83 -22.01 21.98
C ARG A 88 7.40 -21.10 20.83
N LEU A 89 8.31 -20.77 19.91
CA LEU A 89 7.99 -19.93 18.74
C LEU A 89 6.87 -20.56 17.89
N ARG A 90 6.91 -21.88 17.65
CA ARG A 90 5.85 -22.61 16.93
C ARG A 90 4.51 -22.54 17.65
N THR A 91 4.52 -22.65 18.97
CA THR A 91 3.30 -22.53 19.77
C THR A 91 2.69 -21.13 19.63
N GLN A 92 3.52 -20.09 19.75
CA GLN A 92 3.06 -18.71 19.56
C GLN A 92 2.56 -18.46 18.13
N ALA A 93 3.27 -18.97 17.11
CA ALA A 93 2.85 -18.85 15.72
C ALA A 93 1.45 -19.44 15.49
N ARG A 94 1.17 -20.62 16.06
CA ARG A 94 -0.16 -21.25 15.99
C ARG A 94 -1.24 -20.46 16.72
N GLN A 95 -0.91 -19.80 17.83
CA GLN A 95 -1.86 -18.97 18.58
C GLN A 95 -2.26 -17.71 17.80
N LEU A 96 -1.34 -17.15 17.02
CA LEU A 96 -1.62 -16.03 16.12
C LEU A 96 -2.35 -16.46 14.84
N GLY A 97 -2.10 -17.69 14.39
CA GLY A 97 -2.61 -18.22 13.14
C GLY A 97 -4.13 -18.29 13.09
N ARG A 98 -4.74 -17.67 12.07
CA ARG A 98 -6.18 -17.78 11.78
C ARG A 98 -6.44 -18.54 10.48
N SER A 99 -6.29 -19.87 10.53
CA SER A 99 -6.41 -20.72 9.33
C SER A 99 -7.80 -20.71 8.68
N ASN A 100 -8.85 -20.33 9.43
CA ASN A 100 -10.22 -20.25 8.93
C ASN A 100 -10.68 -18.81 8.62
N ALA A 101 -9.77 -17.82 8.65
CA ALA A 101 -10.12 -16.41 8.52
C ALA A 101 -10.93 -16.09 7.25
N ALA A 102 -10.58 -16.70 6.11
CA ALA A 102 -11.29 -16.48 4.85
C ALA A 102 -12.76 -16.95 4.92
N ASN A 103 -13.00 -18.14 5.48
CA ASN A 103 -14.35 -18.67 5.65
C ASN A 103 -15.13 -17.89 6.70
N GLU A 104 -14.47 -17.47 7.79
CA GLU A 104 -15.07 -16.64 8.82
C GLU A 104 -15.52 -15.30 8.23
N ILE A 105 -14.66 -14.61 7.49
CA ILE A 105 -14.99 -13.36 6.79
C ILE A 105 -16.15 -13.59 5.81
N ALA A 106 -16.07 -14.63 4.97
CA ALA A 106 -17.13 -14.93 4.00
C ALA A 106 -18.48 -15.21 4.70
N ALA A 107 -18.47 -16.01 5.77
CA ALA A 107 -19.68 -16.31 6.54
C ALA A 107 -20.22 -15.06 7.23
N THR A 108 -19.36 -14.24 7.84
CA THR A 108 -19.75 -12.96 8.46
C THR A 108 -20.35 -12.01 7.41
N THR A 109 -19.73 -11.87 6.25
CA THR A 109 -20.23 -11.01 5.17
C THR A 109 -21.56 -11.52 4.60
N LEU A 110 -21.72 -12.84 4.44
CA LEU A 110 -22.98 -13.42 3.95
C LEU A 110 -24.12 -13.37 4.99
N ALA A 111 -23.78 -13.43 6.28
CA ALA A 111 -24.74 -13.31 7.37
C ALA A 111 -25.08 -11.84 7.69
N ASP A 112 -24.34 -10.88 7.14
CA ASP A 112 -24.56 -9.46 7.38
C ASP A 112 -25.88 -9.02 6.74
N GLN A 113 -26.85 -8.67 7.58
CA GLN A 113 -28.15 -8.11 7.17
C GLN A 113 -28.18 -6.59 7.27
N SER A 114 -27.04 -5.97 7.59
CA SER A 114 -26.95 -4.51 7.63
C SER A 114 -27.34 -3.96 6.26
N SER A 115 -28.19 -2.93 6.25
CA SER A 115 -28.45 -2.17 5.03
C SER A 115 -27.12 -1.83 4.38
N PRO A 116 -26.95 -2.02 3.05
CA PRO A 116 -25.71 -1.67 2.35
C PRO A 116 -25.31 -0.28 2.80
N THR A 117 -24.24 -0.20 3.57
CA THR A 117 -23.77 1.10 4.02
C THR A 117 -23.35 1.78 2.74
N SER A 118 -24.05 2.84 2.32
CA SER A 118 -23.60 3.64 1.19
C SER A 118 -22.26 4.23 1.60
N TYR A 119 -21.20 3.56 1.20
CA TYR A 119 -19.85 3.88 1.61
C TYR A 119 -19.41 5.05 0.73
N ASP A 120 -19.79 6.27 1.13
CA ASP A 120 -19.12 7.45 0.60
C ASP A 120 -17.73 7.49 1.23
N TRP A 121 -16.74 6.99 0.49
CA TRP A 121 -15.35 6.99 0.94
C TRP A 121 -14.85 8.39 1.32
N ARG A 122 -15.52 9.47 0.87
CA ARG A 122 -15.28 10.86 1.31
C ARG A 122 -15.51 11.05 2.82
N SER A 123 -16.50 10.36 3.39
CA SER A 123 -16.82 10.44 4.82
C SER A 123 -15.77 9.74 5.68
N GLN A 124 -15.22 8.62 5.18
CA GLN A 124 -14.17 7.85 5.86
C GLN A 124 -12.80 8.54 5.84
N GLN A 125 -12.48 9.33 4.79
CA GLN A 125 -11.31 10.22 4.83
C GLN A 125 -11.41 11.26 5.94
N SER A 126 -12.62 11.75 6.26
CA SER A 126 -12.81 12.66 7.39
C SER A 126 -12.57 11.96 8.73
N ASP A 127 -12.93 10.69 8.89
CA ASP A 127 -12.81 9.95 10.16
C ASP A 127 -11.42 9.32 10.37
N ILE A 128 -10.78 8.84 9.30
CA ILE A 128 -9.36 8.46 9.31
C ILE A 128 -8.50 9.71 9.52
N GLY A 129 -8.88 10.83 8.91
CA GLY A 129 -8.29 12.15 9.16
C GLY A 129 -8.48 12.64 10.60
N LYS A 130 -9.67 12.48 11.20
CA LYS A 130 -9.95 12.82 12.61
C LYS A 130 -9.17 11.95 13.60
N ARG A 131 -8.99 10.65 13.31
CA ARG A 131 -8.12 9.76 14.12
C ARG A 131 -6.64 10.10 13.97
N PHE A 132 -6.23 10.63 12.82
CA PHE A 132 -4.88 11.16 12.60
C PHE A 132 -4.69 12.57 13.21
N GLN A 133 -5.76 13.35 13.35
CA GLN A 133 -5.78 14.73 13.88
C GLN A 133 -5.48 14.86 15.39
N LEU A 134 -5.33 13.77 16.14
CA LEU A 134 -4.70 13.86 17.47
C LEU A 134 -3.20 14.22 17.40
N ARG A 135 -2.61 14.27 16.20
CA ARG A 135 -1.38 15.03 15.93
C ARG A 135 -1.57 15.86 14.66
N THR A 136 -1.44 17.17 14.80
CA THR A 136 -1.36 18.21 13.77
C THR A 136 -2.68 18.73 13.19
N THR A 137 -3.02 19.93 13.65
CA THR A 137 -4.05 20.83 13.16
C THR A 137 -3.69 21.40 11.79
N LEU A 138 -4.53 21.20 10.77
CA LEU A 138 -4.55 22.00 9.53
C LEU A 138 -6.01 22.39 9.19
N PRO A 139 -6.24 23.57 8.59
CA PRO A 139 -7.57 24.17 8.48
C PRO A 139 -8.44 23.52 7.38
N SER A 140 -9.75 23.55 7.57
CA SER A 140 -10.77 22.97 6.68
C SER A 140 -11.19 23.91 5.54
N PHE A 141 -11.39 23.37 4.33
CA PHE A 141 -12.03 24.04 3.19
C PHE A 141 -13.32 23.30 2.76
N PRO A 142 -14.35 23.99 2.23
CA PRO A 142 -15.70 23.46 2.07
C PRO A 142 -15.96 22.73 0.75
N TRP A 143 -17.01 21.92 0.77
CA TRP A 143 -17.29 20.69 0.02
C TRP A 143 -17.64 20.82 -1.48
N SER A 144 -17.41 19.76 -2.26
CA SER A 144 -18.42 19.24 -3.21
C SER A 144 -18.18 17.75 -3.56
N SER A 145 -19.31 17.04 -3.69
CA SER A 145 -19.51 15.60 -3.81
C SER A 145 -19.48 15.10 -5.25
N ALA A 146 -18.44 14.35 -5.63
CA ALA A 146 -18.33 13.38 -6.74
C ALA A 146 -16.84 13.03 -6.85
N SER A 147 -16.43 11.77 -6.71
CA SER A 147 -15.01 11.42 -6.62
C SER A 147 -14.63 10.55 -7.79
N ASP A 148 -14.70 11.17 -8.95
CA ASP A 148 -14.02 10.64 -10.12
C ASP A 148 -12.51 10.75 -9.84
N VAL A 149 -11.85 9.60 -9.67
CA VAL A 149 -10.41 9.57 -9.47
C VAL A 149 -9.77 9.38 -10.83
N HIS A 150 -8.83 10.26 -11.16
CA HIS A 150 -8.11 10.28 -12.42
C HIS A 150 -6.69 9.79 -12.19
N ASN A 151 -6.21 8.91 -13.07
CA ASN A 151 -4.82 8.50 -13.09
C ASN A 151 -4.01 9.53 -13.88
N LEU A 152 -2.95 10.06 -13.28
CA LEU A 152 -1.96 10.92 -13.93
C LEU A 152 -0.83 10.08 -14.50
N TYR A 153 -0.50 10.37 -15.75
CA TYR A 153 0.60 9.76 -16.49
C TYR A 153 1.52 10.84 -17.04
N ASP A 154 2.78 10.52 -17.22
CA ASP A 154 3.64 11.22 -18.19
C ASP A 154 3.16 10.82 -19.60
N ASP A 155 2.74 11.79 -20.40
CA ASP A 155 2.14 11.57 -21.71
C ASP A 155 3.15 11.08 -22.75
N GLU A 156 4.38 11.58 -22.68
CA GLU A 156 5.45 11.22 -23.60
C GLU A 156 6.01 9.82 -23.30
N ARG A 157 6.02 9.44 -22.03
CA ARG A 157 6.69 8.22 -21.55
C ARG A 157 5.72 7.10 -21.13
N GLY A 158 4.44 7.39 -21.01
CA GLY A 158 3.42 6.43 -20.55
C GLY A 158 3.58 5.98 -19.09
N ILE A 159 4.38 6.70 -18.29
CA ILE A 159 4.68 6.33 -16.90
C ILE A 159 3.53 6.80 -16.00
N PHE A 160 2.96 5.90 -15.21
CA PHE A 160 1.99 6.26 -14.18
C PHE A 160 2.68 7.02 -13.03
N LEU A 161 2.11 8.16 -12.64
CA LEU A 161 2.69 9.05 -11.63
C LEU A 161 1.89 9.02 -10.32
N HIS A 162 0.58 9.24 -10.39
CA HIS A 162 -0.28 9.33 -9.21
C HIS A 162 -1.77 9.20 -9.53
N GLN A 163 -2.58 8.86 -8.53
CA GLN A 163 -4.04 9.04 -8.60
C GLN A 163 -4.38 10.41 -8.00
N VAL A 164 -5.24 11.16 -8.68
CA VAL A 164 -5.75 12.45 -8.18
C VAL A 164 -7.27 12.46 -8.25
N THR A 165 -7.89 13.03 -7.23
CA THR A 165 -9.34 13.25 -7.20
C THR A 165 -9.77 14.32 -8.20
N THR A 166 -11.05 14.38 -8.55
CA THR A 166 -11.59 15.46 -9.41
C THR A 166 -11.30 16.86 -8.85
N ALA A 167 -11.28 17.02 -7.53
CA ALA A 167 -10.97 18.29 -6.87
C ALA A 167 -9.49 18.65 -7.02
N GLU A 168 -8.58 17.69 -6.78
CA GLU A 168 -7.15 17.87 -7.03
C GLU A 168 -6.87 18.11 -8.52
N LEU A 169 -7.59 17.43 -9.42
CA LEU A 169 -7.49 17.65 -10.85
C LEU A 169 -8.00 19.05 -11.25
N ARG A 170 -9.10 19.55 -10.66
CA ARG A 170 -9.57 20.92 -10.89
C ARG A 170 -8.55 21.95 -10.40
N LEU A 171 -7.91 21.71 -9.25
CA LEU A 171 -6.82 22.55 -8.74
C LEU A 171 -5.60 22.50 -9.66
N LEU A 172 -5.19 21.32 -10.12
CA LEU A 172 -4.12 21.19 -11.11
C LEU A 172 -4.46 21.93 -12.40
N ARG A 173 -5.70 21.83 -12.89
CA ARG A 173 -6.18 22.54 -14.09
C ARG A 173 -6.21 24.06 -13.90
N SER A 174 -6.62 24.55 -12.73
CA SER A 174 -6.67 26.00 -12.45
C SER A 174 -5.27 26.61 -12.35
N VAL A 175 -4.31 25.87 -11.79
CA VAL A 175 -2.94 26.35 -11.58
C VAL A 175 -2.07 26.19 -12.82
N LEU A 176 -2.11 25.02 -13.47
CA LEU A 176 -1.17 24.68 -14.55
C LEU A 176 -1.62 25.20 -15.91
N LYS A 177 -2.92 25.53 -16.07
CA LYS A 177 -3.62 25.90 -17.30
C LYS A 177 -3.44 24.84 -18.41
N PRO A 178 -4.51 24.18 -18.87
CA PRO A 178 -4.40 23.14 -19.90
C PRO A 178 -3.77 23.71 -21.18
N SER A 179 -3.02 22.87 -21.91
CA SER A 179 -2.30 23.31 -23.11
C SER A 179 -3.25 23.76 -24.23
N GLU A 180 -4.48 23.24 -24.23
CA GLU A 180 -5.57 23.51 -25.18
C GLU A 180 -6.92 23.25 -24.48
N ALA A 181 -7.99 23.94 -24.88
CA ALA A 181 -9.29 23.91 -24.18
C ALA A 181 -9.96 22.52 -24.12
N ARG A 182 -9.63 21.64 -25.08
CA ARG A 182 -10.17 20.26 -25.18
C ARG A 182 -9.17 19.18 -24.77
N THR A 183 -7.93 19.55 -24.41
CA THR A 183 -6.85 18.56 -24.31
C THR A 183 -6.63 18.19 -22.84
N ARG A 184 -6.69 16.88 -22.54
CA ARG A 184 -6.51 16.30 -21.19
C ARG A 184 -5.04 16.29 -20.74
N THR A 185 -4.27 17.27 -21.19
CA THR A 185 -2.83 17.37 -20.95
C THR A 185 -2.39 18.75 -20.49
N PHE A 186 -1.42 18.81 -19.58
CA PHE A 186 -0.81 20.06 -19.11
C PHE A 186 0.70 19.90 -18.93
N THR A 187 1.44 21.01 -19.05
CA THR A 187 2.89 21.01 -18.95
C THR A 187 3.37 21.21 -17.51
N LEU A 188 4.34 20.42 -17.10
CA LEU A 188 4.91 20.45 -15.76
C LEU A 188 6.43 20.68 -15.81
N ASN A 189 6.90 21.59 -14.97
CA ASN A 189 8.32 21.87 -14.75
C ASN A 189 8.58 22.14 -13.26
N ALA A 190 9.84 22.26 -12.87
CA ALA A 190 10.23 22.44 -11.46
C ALA A 190 9.57 23.67 -10.81
N ALA A 191 9.49 24.80 -11.53
CA ALA A 191 8.86 26.02 -11.03
C ALA A 191 7.36 25.84 -10.74
N ARG A 192 6.67 25.07 -11.58
CA ARG A 192 5.24 24.77 -11.40
C ARG A 192 4.97 23.78 -10.28
N VAL A 193 5.86 22.82 -10.04
CA VAL A 193 5.78 21.91 -8.88
C VAL A 193 5.92 22.70 -7.57
N GLU A 194 6.84 23.67 -7.53
CA GLU A 194 7.01 24.52 -6.35
C GLU A 194 5.80 25.44 -6.12
N HIS A 195 5.19 25.96 -7.19
CA HIS A 195 3.95 26.74 -7.09
C HIS A 195 2.78 25.89 -6.54
N LEU A 196 2.65 24.62 -6.96
CA LEU A 196 1.65 23.70 -6.41
C LEU A 196 1.89 23.44 -4.91
N ARG A 197 3.16 23.32 -4.50
CA ARG A 197 3.56 23.14 -3.10
C ARG A 197 3.17 24.35 -2.24
N GLN A 198 3.36 25.57 -2.75
CA GLN A 198 2.97 26.81 -2.07
C GLN A 198 1.46 26.96 -1.91
N LEU A 199 0.68 26.40 -2.84
CA LEU A 199 -0.78 26.38 -2.80
C LEU A 199 -1.37 25.27 -1.91
N GLY A 200 -0.52 24.50 -1.22
CA GLY A 200 -0.96 23.45 -0.30
C GLY A 200 -1.50 22.19 -0.98
N VAL A 201 -1.20 21.99 -2.27
CA VAL A 201 -1.54 20.75 -2.98
C VAL A 201 -0.76 19.59 -2.33
N GLY A 202 -1.46 18.47 -2.11
CA GLY A 202 -1.01 17.35 -1.28
C GLY A 202 0.50 17.05 -1.39
N SER A 203 1.18 17.04 -0.24
CA SER A 203 2.65 16.92 -0.16
C SER A 203 3.18 15.67 -0.87
N ALA A 204 2.43 14.58 -0.86
CA ALA A 204 2.77 13.34 -1.55
C ALA A 204 2.71 13.46 -3.08
N LEU A 205 1.74 14.19 -3.64
CA LEU A 205 1.65 14.45 -5.07
C LEU A 205 2.79 15.37 -5.52
N CYS A 206 2.99 16.49 -4.80
CA CYS A 206 4.06 17.44 -5.09
C CYS A 206 5.44 16.78 -5.02
N GLN A 207 5.68 15.90 -4.04
CA GLN A 207 6.94 15.17 -3.93
C GLN A 207 7.15 14.22 -5.11
N ARG A 208 6.14 13.43 -5.50
CA ARG A 208 6.26 12.52 -6.66
C ARG A 208 6.48 13.27 -7.96
N LEU A 209 5.79 14.39 -8.15
CA LEU A 209 5.97 15.25 -9.31
C LEU A 209 7.38 15.88 -9.31
N ALA A 210 7.89 16.32 -8.16
CA ALA A 210 9.26 16.82 -8.03
C ALA A 210 10.29 15.73 -8.37
N ASP A 211 10.14 14.54 -7.81
CA ASP A 211 11.03 13.40 -8.06
C ASP A 211 11.00 12.94 -9.52
N HIS A 212 9.84 13.05 -10.18
CA HIS A 212 9.70 12.76 -11.61
C HIS A 212 10.42 13.78 -12.49
N ILE A 213 10.18 15.07 -12.24
CA ILE A 213 10.83 16.16 -12.99
C ILE A 213 12.35 16.16 -12.76
N ALA A 214 12.82 15.85 -11.56
CA ALA A 214 14.23 15.74 -11.25
C ALA A 214 14.91 14.59 -12.03
N ARG A 215 14.19 13.50 -12.30
CA ARG A 215 14.72 12.33 -13.02
C ARG A 215 14.59 12.41 -14.53
N HIS A 216 13.54 13.06 -15.04
CA HIS A 216 13.16 12.98 -16.45
C HIS A 216 13.10 14.35 -17.16
N GLY A 217 13.31 15.45 -16.43
CA GLY A 217 13.19 16.81 -16.94
C GLY A 217 11.73 17.28 -17.02
N PRO A 218 11.47 18.41 -17.70
CA PRO A 218 10.11 18.90 -17.95
C PRO A 218 9.27 17.85 -18.69
N SER A 219 8.03 17.66 -18.25
CA SER A 219 7.14 16.61 -18.78
C SER A 219 5.75 17.14 -19.07
N ARG A 220 5.08 16.51 -20.03
CA ARG A 220 3.65 16.67 -20.27
C ARG A 220 2.88 15.63 -19.47
N LEU A 221 1.92 16.07 -18.67
CA LEU A 221 1.08 15.19 -17.89
C LEU A 221 -0.26 14.97 -18.58
N ARG A 222 -0.72 13.73 -18.65
CA ARG A 222 -2.05 13.34 -19.13
C ARG A 222 -2.84 12.70 -18.00
N TYR A 223 -4.14 12.96 -17.93
CA TYR A 223 -5.03 12.27 -17.00
C TYR A 223 -6.04 11.35 -17.70
N SER A 224 -6.46 10.27 -17.03
CA SER A 224 -7.48 9.35 -17.56
C SER A 224 -8.88 9.96 -17.50
N ALA A 225 -9.67 9.72 -18.54
CA ALA A 225 -11.10 10.05 -18.55
C ALA A 225 -11.88 9.13 -17.61
N THR A 226 -12.88 9.66 -16.91
CA THR A 226 -13.88 8.87 -16.19
C THR A 226 -15.13 8.64 -17.04
N PRO A 227 -16.03 7.70 -16.67
CA PRO A 227 -17.30 7.50 -17.38
C PRO A 227 -18.16 8.76 -17.47
N SER A 228 -18.05 9.65 -16.48
CA SER A 228 -18.64 10.99 -16.45
C SER A 228 -18.06 11.96 -17.50
N ASP A 229 -16.78 11.83 -17.84
CA ASP A 229 -16.13 12.58 -18.94
C ASP A 229 -16.51 12.04 -20.32
N GLN A 230 -16.95 10.77 -20.44
CA GLN A 230 -17.44 10.18 -21.69
C GLN A 230 -18.88 10.60 -21.99
N ALA A 231 -19.72 10.77 -20.96
CA ALA A 231 -21.09 11.27 -21.12
C ALA A 231 -21.14 12.74 -21.60
N ALA A 232 -20.11 13.53 -21.32
CA ALA A 232 -19.98 14.91 -21.80
C ALA A 232 -19.46 15.01 -23.25
N ASP A 233 -19.00 13.91 -23.85
CA ASP A 233 -18.41 13.86 -25.21
C ASP A 233 -19.40 13.32 -26.26
N VAL A 234 -20.61 12.92 -25.86
CA VAL A 234 -21.66 12.35 -26.75
C VAL A 234 -22.82 13.34 -26.98
N GLY A 235 -22.69 14.59 -26.51
CA GLY A 235 -23.71 15.62 -26.64
C GLY A 235 -23.21 16.84 -27.39
N ASP A 236 -22.90 16.69 -28.69
CA ASP A 236 -22.93 17.77 -29.69
C ASP A 236 -22.73 17.11 -31.08
N ASP A 237 -23.83 16.57 -31.61
CA ASP A 237 -24.08 16.43 -33.06
C ASP A 237 -25.30 17.31 -33.39
#